data_AF-A0A9N8M2S5-F1
#
_entry.id   AF-A0A9N8M2S5-F1
#
_cell.length_a   1.000
_cell.length_b   1.000
_cell.length_c   1.000
_cell.angle_alpha   90.00
_cell.angle_beta   90.00
_cell.angle_gamma   90.00
#
_symmetry.space_group_name_H-M   'P 1'
#
loop_
_entity.id
_entity.type
_entity.pdbx_description
1 polymer ?
#
loop_
_entity_poly.entity_id
_entity_poly.type
_entity_poly.pdbx_seq_one_letter_code
_entity_poly.pdbx_strand_id
1 'polypeptide(L)'
;MVVRKPTNLFLDEIEVAYETRVSHTGDFAVVKHAALFMSTLMSKMLALPNVTMFNATCAEDLIVKQDRDGVSRVNGVVTNWTLVTLNHMTQSCMDPNTMTAPVVCTFTGHDGPFGAFSVKRLGALGLREIK
;
A
#
# COMPACT_ATOMS: atom_id res chain seq x y z
N MET A 1 -0.12 20.38 -0.72
CA MET A 1 -0.50 19.22 -1.57
C MET A 1 -1.58 19.68 -2.53
N VAL A 2 -1.39 19.46 -3.82
CA VAL A 2 -2.36 19.88 -4.86
C VAL A 2 -3.17 18.67 -5.28
N VAL A 3 -4.50 18.79 -5.30
CA VAL A 3 -5.41 17.77 -5.83
C VAL A 3 -6.34 18.40 -6.85
N ARG A 4 -6.55 17.74 -7.99
CA ARG A 4 -7.46 18.23 -9.03
C ARG A 4 -8.91 17.99 -8.60
N LYS A 5 -9.84 18.85 -9.03
CA LYS A 5 -11.27 18.55 -8.88
C LYS A 5 -11.65 17.36 -9.78
N PRO A 6 -12.56 16.46 -9.35
CA PRO A 6 -13.41 16.54 -8.15
C PRO A 6 -12.84 15.88 -6.89
N THR A 7 -11.53 15.59 -6.79
CA THR A 7 -10.94 14.90 -5.63
C THR A 7 -11.06 15.70 -4.32
N ASN A 8 -11.35 17.00 -4.40
CA ASN A 8 -11.68 17.81 -3.23
C ASN A 8 -12.90 17.28 -2.44
N LEU A 9 -13.83 16.57 -3.09
CA LEU A 9 -14.96 15.93 -2.40
C LEU A 9 -14.50 14.90 -1.35
N PHE A 10 -13.40 14.20 -1.63
CA PHE A 10 -12.81 13.29 -0.65
C PHE A 10 -12.18 14.06 0.52
N LEU A 11 -11.59 15.23 0.26
CA LEU A 11 -11.08 16.11 1.32
C LEU A 11 -12.22 16.61 2.22
N ASP A 12 -13.39 16.92 1.65
CA ASP A 12 -14.59 17.28 2.40
C ASP A 12 -15.04 16.10 3.30
N GLU A 13 -15.09 14.88 2.76
CA GLU A 13 -15.48 13.66 3.48
C GLU A 13 -14.56 13.36 4.68
N ILE A 14 -13.25 13.57 4.54
CA ILE A 14 -12.28 13.37 5.62
C ILE A 14 -11.98 14.66 6.40
N GLU A 15 -12.75 15.72 6.19
CA GLU A 15 -12.68 17.01 6.91
C GLU A 15 -11.29 17.67 6.85
N VAL A 16 -10.59 17.57 5.72
CA VAL A 16 -9.30 18.22 5.49
C VAL A 16 -9.50 19.56 4.81
N ALA A 17 -9.18 20.64 5.50
CA ALA A 17 -9.26 21.99 4.94
C ALA A 17 -8.31 22.20 3.74
N TYR A 18 -8.81 22.88 2.70
CA TYR A 18 -8.07 23.26 1.51
C TYR A 18 -8.50 24.63 0.99
N GLU A 19 -7.65 25.23 0.16
CA GLU A 19 -7.98 26.41 -0.63
C GLU A 19 -8.35 25.99 -2.05
N THR A 20 -9.46 26.51 -2.58
CA THR A 20 -9.76 26.37 -4.01
C THR A 20 -8.95 27.38 -4.82
N ARG A 21 -8.29 26.91 -5.87
CA ARG A 21 -7.53 27.71 -6.82
C ARG A 21 -7.98 27.41 -8.25
N VAL A 22 -7.88 28.41 -9.11
CA VAL A 22 -8.18 28.33 -10.54
C VAL A 22 -6.91 28.66 -11.31
N SER A 23 -6.53 27.81 -12.27
CA SER A 23 -5.50 28.13 -13.27
C SER A 23 -6.07 28.08 -14.68
N HIS A 24 -5.24 28.46 -15.66
CA HIS A 24 -5.48 28.26 -17.08
C HIS A 24 -5.73 26.79 -17.48
N THR A 25 -5.35 25.83 -16.64
CA THR A 25 -5.55 24.38 -16.86
C THR A 25 -6.71 23.79 -16.06
N GLY A 26 -7.46 24.62 -15.32
CA GLY A 26 -8.66 24.23 -14.59
C GLY A 26 -8.57 24.43 -13.07
N ASP A 27 -9.63 23.98 -12.40
CA ASP A 27 -9.80 24.12 -10.95
C ASP A 27 -9.08 23.02 -10.17
N PHE A 28 -8.45 23.39 -9.06
CA PHE A 28 -7.82 22.45 -8.12
C PHE A 28 -7.93 22.95 -6.68
N ALA A 29 -7.77 22.01 -5.75
CA ALA A 29 -7.71 22.28 -4.32
C ALA A 29 -6.26 22.16 -3.82
N VAL A 30 -5.90 23.03 -2.88
CA VAL A 30 -4.57 23.07 -2.26
C VAL A 30 -4.71 22.87 -0.77
N VAL A 31 -4.25 21.73 -0.28
CA VAL A 31 -4.09 21.49 1.16
C VAL A 31 -2.78 22.15 1.60
N LYS A 32 -2.85 22.98 2.65
CA LYS A 32 -1.73 23.83 3.12
C LYS A 32 -0.41 23.05 3.34
N HIS A 33 -0.51 21.79 3.77
CA HIS A 33 0.64 20.91 3.94
C HIS A 33 0.24 19.46 3.66
N ALA A 34 1.06 18.68 2.96
CA ALA A 34 0.75 17.27 2.66
C ALA A 34 0.56 16.44 3.94
N ALA A 35 1.35 16.73 4.97
CA ALA A 35 1.22 16.10 6.28
C ALA A 35 -0.17 16.31 6.91
N LEU A 36 -0.86 17.44 6.67
CA LEU A 36 -2.21 17.66 7.20
C LEU A 36 -3.19 16.62 6.66
N PHE A 37 -3.13 16.35 5.36
CA PHE A 37 -3.95 15.32 4.73
C PHE A 37 -3.62 13.93 5.31
N MET A 38 -2.33 13.57 5.33
CA MET A 38 -1.90 12.25 5.77
C MET A 38 -2.19 11.98 7.24
N SER A 39 -1.92 12.93 8.13
CA SER A 39 -2.14 12.77 9.57
C SER A 39 -3.63 12.70 9.91
N THR A 40 -4.47 13.50 9.23
CA THR A 40 -5.92 13.49 9.45
C THR A 40 -6.53 12.16 8.99
N LEU A 41 -6.18 11.70 7.79
CA LEU A 41 -6.62 10.40 7.27
C LEU A 41 -6.18 9.26 8.18
N MET A 42 -4.89 9.23 8.57
CA MET A 42 -4.35 8.18 9.43
C MET A 42 -5.01 8.18 10.81
N SER A 43 -5.22 9.35 11.42
CA SER A 43 -5.91 9.46 12.72
C SER A 43 -7.33 8.90 12.67
N LYS A 44 -8.09 9.17 11.61
CA LYS A 44 -9.45 8.63 11.45
C LYS A 44 -9.43 7.12 11.20
N MET A 45 -8.51 6.62 10.36
CA MET A 45 -8.39 5.19 10.06
C MET A 45 -7.99 4.35 11.27
N LEU A 46 -7.00 4.80 12.04
CA LEU A 46 -6.51 4.07 13.22
C LEU A 46 -7.49 4.10 14.40
N ALA A 47 -8.49 5.00 14.38
CA ALA A 47 -9.56 5.01 15.38
C ALA A 47 -10.65 3.96 15.11
N LEU A 48 -10.66 3.33 13.93
CA LEU A 48 -11.64 2.30 13.59
C LEU A 48 -11.33 1.00 14.35
N PRO A 49 -12.32 0.36 15.01
CA PRO A 49 -12.08 -0.81 15.87
C PRO A 49 -11.69 -2.07 15.10
N ASN A 50 -11.89 -2.07 13.78
CA ASN A 50 -11.59 -3.17 12.86
C ASN A 50 -10.35 -2.90 11.99
N VAL A 51 -9.54 -1.91 12.35
CA VAL A 51 -8.29 -1.58 11.67
C VAL A 51 -7.11 -1.86 12.59
N THR A 52 -6.05 -2.43 12.03
CA THR A 52 -4.77 -2.63 12.73
C THR A 52 -3.64 -2.26 11.78
N MET A 53 -2.62 -1.59 12.31
CA MET A 53 -1.45 -1.16 11.54
C MET A 53 -0.21 -1.90 12.04
N PHE A 54 0.38 -2.71 11.16
CA PHE A 54 1.66 -3.37 11.39
C PHE A 54 2.76 -2.55 10.71
N ASN A 55 3.23 -1.49 11.38
CA ASN A 55 4.38 -0.71 10.92
C ASN A 55 5.70 -1.43 11.21
N ALA A 56 6.78 -1.02 10.52
CA ALA A 56 8.08 -1.72 10.55
C ALA A 56 8.02 -3.20 10.13
N THR A 57 6.94 -3.60 9.46
CA THR A 57 6.71 -4.91 8.86
C THR A 57 6.66 -4.76 7.34
N CYS A 58 7.33 -5.64 6.61
CA CYS A 58 7.27 -5.69 5.14
C CYS A 58 6.66 -7.02 4.69
N ALA A 59 6.06 -7.01 3.49
CA ALA A 59 5.72 -8.23 2.77
C ALA A 59 6.91 -8.63 1.90
N GLU A 60 7.47 -9.83 2.14
CA GLU A 60 8.62 -10.37 1.40
C GLU A 60 8.18 -11.30 0.26
N ASP A 61 7.01 -11.94 0.40
CA ASP A 61 6.42 -12.81 -0.62
C ASP A 61 4.88 -12.77 -0.56
N LEU A 62 4.22 -13.40 -1.54
CA LEU A 62 2.78 -13.65 -1.59
C LEU A 62 2.50 -15.11 -1.28
N ILE A 63 1.47 -15.36 -0.47
CA ILE A 63 0.94 -16.71 -0.31
C ILE A 63 0.09 -16.99 -1.55
N VAL A 64 0.45 -17.99 -2.35
CA VAL A 64 -0.32 -18.40 -3.53
C VAL A 64 -0.81 -19.83 -3.35
N LYS A 65 -2.11 -20.06 -3.59
CA LYS A 65 -2.74 -21.38 -3.56
C LYS A 65 -3.50 -21.62 -4.86
N GLN A 66 -3.52 -22.87 -5.32
CA GLN A 66 -4.43 -23.28 -6.39
C GLN A 66 -5.83 -23.48 -5.82
N ASP A 67 -6.83 -23.00 -6.55
CA ASP A 67 -8.23 -23.32 -6.26
C ASP A 67 -8.62 -24.69 -6.82
N ARG A 68 -9.91 -25.04 -6.70
CA ARG A 68 -10.44 -26.33 -7.18
C ARG A 68 -10.35 -26.51 -8.70
N ASP A 69 -10.26 -25.41 -9.44
CA ASP A 69 -10.16 -25.39 -10.89
C ASP A 69 -8.69 -25.34 -11.35
N GLY A 70 -7.73 -25.45 -10.43
CA GLY A 70 -6.29 -25.40 -10.69
C GLY A 70 -5.74 -23.99 -10.89
N VAL A 71 -6.54 -22.94 -10.65
CA VAL A 71 -6.12 -21.55 -10.84
C VAL A 71 -5.35 -21.06 -9.62
N SER A 72 -4.13 -20.61 -9.84
CA SER A 72 -3.29 -19.99 -8.79
C SER A 72 -3.84 -18.63 -8.38
N ARG A 73 -4.11 -18.45 -7.08
CA ARG A 73 -4.64 -17.22 -6.49
C ARG A 73 -3.81 -16.77 -5.30
N VAL A 74 -3.65 -15.46 -5.16
CA VAL A 74 -3.09 -14.85 -3.95
C VAL A 74 -4.06 -15.08 -2.79
N ASN A 75 -3.54 -15.54 -1.65
CA ASN A 75 -4.28 -15.93 -0.46
C ASN A 75 -3.62 -15.39 0.83
N GLY A 76 -2.88 -14.29 0.70
CA GLY A 76 -2.18 -13.65 1.81
C GLY A 76 -0.79 -13.17 1.44
N VAL A 77 -0.04 -12.77 2.47
CA VAL A 77 1.31 -12.23 2.37
C VAL A 77 2.25 -12.97 3.33
N VAL A 78 3.49 -13.12 2.90
CA VAL A 78 4.60 -13.57 3.74
C VAL A 78 5.28 -12.32 4.27
N THR A 79 5.43 -12.23 5.59
CA THR A 79 5.80 -11.00 6.28
C THR A 79 7.04 -11.17 7.15
N ASN A 80 7.81 -10.11 7.31
CA ASN A 80 8.92 -10.07 8.25
C ASN A 80 9.10 -8.66 8.80
N TRP A 81 9.99 -8.51 9.78
CA TRP A 81 10.46 -7.18 10.18
C TRP A 81 11.23 -6.56 9.02
N THR A 82 10.97 -5.28 8.71
CA THR A 82 11.64 -4.61 7.58
C THR A 82 13.16 -4.66 7.67
N LEU A 83 13.72 -4.56 8.89
CA LEU A 83 15.15 -4.67 9.09
C LEU A 83 15.69 -6.08 8.82
N VAL A 84 14.92 -7.13 9.10
CA VAL A 84 15.32 -8.51 8.79
C VAL A 84 15.40 -8.69 7.27
N THR A 85 14.37 -8.26 6.55
CA THR A 85 14.32 -8.32 5.08
C THR A 85 15.47 -7.62 4.39
N LEU A 86 15.89 -6.47 4.91
CA LEU A 86 17.01 -5.72 4.38
C LEU A 86 18.38 -6.35 4.71
N ASN A 87 18.42 -7.39 5.54
CA ASN A 87 19.65 -7.94 6.13
C ASN A 87 19.76 -9.46 6.04
N HIS A 88 19.04 -10.12 5.12
CA HIS A 88 19.18 -11.57 4.88
C HIS A 88 20.61 -12.01 4.55
N MET A 89 21.47 -11.10 4.07
CA MET A 89 22.85 -11.39 3.69
C MET A 89 23.88 -11.09 4.80
N THR A 90 23.46 -10.55 5.94
CA THR A 90 24.38 -10.10 7.01
C THR A 90 24.24 -10.88 8.31
N GLN A 91 23.28 -11.79 8.39
CA GLN A 91 22.98 -12.64 9.55
C GLN A 91 22.69 -14.07 9.07
N SER A 92 22.53 -15.01 10.02
CA SER A 92 21.94 -16.32 9.71
C SER A 92 20.51 -16.18 9.18
N CYS A 93 20.00 -17.21 8.49
CA CYS A 93 18.64 -17.19 7.95
C CYS A 93 17.60 -16.90 9.05
N MET A 94 16.66 -16.01 8.75
CA MET A 94 15.58 -15.58 9.64
C MET A 94 14.26 -15.77 8.91
N ASP A 95 13.63 -16.92 9.14
CA ASP A 95 12.40 -17.30 8.45
C ASP A 95 11.28 -16.26 8.66
N PRO A 96 10.45 -16.01 7.63
CA PRO A 96 9.35 -15.07 7.72
C PRO A 96 8.15 -15.66 8.46
N ASN A 97 7.21 -14.79 8.82
CA ASN A 97 5.86 -15.15 9.27
C ASN A 97 4.85 -15.06 8.11
N THR A 98 3.59 -15.44 8.34
CA THR A 98 2.54 -15.44 7.32
C THR A 98 1.26 -14.79 7.81
N MET A 99 0.57 -14.10 6.90
CA MET A 99 -0.77 -13.57 7.13
C MET A 99 -1.67 -13.97 5.96
N THR A 100 -2.61 -14.87 6.21
CA THR A 100 -3.59 -15.29 5.20
C THR A 100 -4.70 -14.26 5.06
N ALA A 101 -5.14 -14.00 3.83
CA ALA A 101 -6.23 -13.08 3.56
C ALA A 101 -6.96 -13.50 2.28
N PRO A 102 -8.31 -13.43 2.24
CA PRO A 102 -9.07 -13.76 1.04
C PRO A 102 -8.84 -12.76 -0.11
N VAL A 103 -8.48 -11.52 0.24
CA VAL A 103 -8.17 -10.43 -0.71
C VAL A 103 -6.96 -9.67 -0.18
N VAL A 104 -6.00 -9.38 -1.06
CA VAL A 104 -4.81 -8.57 -0.76
C VAL A 104 -4.83 -7.33 -1.65
N CYS A 105 -4.90 -6.14 -1.05
CA CYS A 105 -4.82 -4.87 -1.75
C CYS A 105 -3.40 -4.29 -1.62
N THR A 106 -2.75 -3.97 -2.73
CA THR A 106 -1.33 -3.62 -2.74
C THR A 106 -1.12 -2.18 -3.21
N PHE A 107 -0.59 -1.32 -2.33
CA PHE A 107 -0.37 0.11 -2.58
C PHE A 107 1.10 0.51 -2.37
N THR A 108 2.05 -0.32 -2.83
CA THR A 108 3.49 -0.18 -2.54
C THR A 108 4.21 0.92 -3.35
N GLY A 109 3.49 1.75 -4.10
CA GLY A 109 4.09 2.75 -4.99
C GLY A 109 5.00 2.14 -6.07
N HIS A 110 5.76 2.99 -6.75
CA HIS A 110 6.72 2.57 -7.79
C HIS A 110 8.19 2.66 -7.32
N ASP A 111 8.49 3.60 -6.43
CA ASP A 111 9.86 3.92 -6.02
C ASP A 111 10.33 3.15 -4.77
N GLY A 112 11.65 3.21 -4.56
CA GLY A 112 12.33 2.61 -3.42
C GLY A 112 12.59 1.10 -3.57
N PRO A 113 13.33 0.51 -2.63
CA PRO A 113 13.70 -0.90 -2.69
C PRO A 113 12.50 -1.86 -2.67
N PHE A 114 11.36 -1.42 -2.10
CA PHE A 114 10.11 -2.19 -2.02
C PHE A 114 9.06 -1.78 -3.06
N GLY A 115 9.38 -0.82 -3.94
CA GLY A 115 8.46 -0.29 -4.95
C GLY A 115 8.00 -1.37 -5.92
N ALA A 116 6.71 -1.34 -6.27
CA ALA A 116 6.06 -2.28 -7.18
C ALA A 116 6.20 -3.77 -6.79
N PHE A 117 6.34 -4.06 -5.48
CA PHE A 117 6.56 -5.42 -4.95
C PHE A 117 5.64 -6.48 -5.57
N SER A 118 4.32 -6.34 -5.39
CA SER A 118 3.39 -7.41 -5.76
C SER A 118 3.33 -7.65 -7.27
N VAL A 119 3.42 -6.60 -8.08
CA VAL A 119 3.41 -6.76 -9.55
C VAL A 119 4.70 -7.41 -10.05
N LYS A 120 5.86 -7.05 -9.49
CA LYS A 120 7.13 -7.72 -9.78
C LYS A 120 7.09 -9.18 -9.36
N ARG A 121 6.53 -9.47 -8.19
CA ARG A 121 6.44 -10.84 -7.66
C ARG A 121 5.49 -11.71 -8.48
N LEU A 122 4.34 -11.20 -8.89
CA LEU A 122 3.41 -11.91 -9.78
C LEU A 122 4.07 -12.27 -11.12
N GLY A 123 4.89 -11.38 -11.68
CA GLY A 123 5.67 -11.69 -12.88
C GLY A 123 6.74 -12.76 -12.65
N ALA A 124 7.47 -12.67 -11.54
CA ALA A 124 8.47 -13.69 -11.16
C ALA A 124 7.84 -15.08 -10.91
N LEU A 125 6.58 -15.13 -10.46
CA LEU A 125 5.81 -16.36 -10.28
C LEU A 125 5.12 -16.86 -11.57
N GLY A 126 5.24 -16.12 -12.69
CA GLY A 126 4.57 -16.46 -13.94
C GLY A 126 3.05 -16.31 -13.92
N LEU A 127 2.50 -15.60 -12.92
CA LEU A 127 1.05 -15.39 -12.75
C LEU A 127 0.55 -14.15 -13.50
N ARG A 128 1.46 -13.32 -14.01
CA ARG A 128 1.13 -12.15 -14.82
C ARG A 128 2.28 -11.81 -15.77
N GLU A 129 1.98 -11.52 -17.03
CA GLU A 129 2.97 -10.91 -17.92
C GLU A 129 3.25 -9.47 -17.49
N ILE A 130 4.53 -9.16 -17.28
CA ILE A 130 5.00 -7.78 -17.13
C ILE A 130 5.45 -7.34 -18.53
N LYS A 131 4.68 -6.45 -19.16
CA LYS A 131 5.08 -5.77 -20.41
C LYS A 131 5.99 -4.59 -20.11
#